data_AF-A0A1I2VBH5-F1
#
_entry.id   AF-A0A1I2VBH5-F1
#
_cell.length_a   1.000
_cell.length_b   1.000
_cell.length_c   1.000
_cell.angle_alpha   90.00
_cell.angle_beta   90.00
_cell.angle_gamma   90.00
#
_symmetry.space_group_name_H-M   'P 1'
#
loop_
_entity.id
_entity.type
_entity.pdbx_description
1 polymer ?
#
loop_
_entity_poly.entity_id
_entity_poly.type
_entity_poly.pdbx_seq_one_letter_code
_entity_poly.pdbx_strand_id
1 'polypeptide(L)'
;MNRRLLIISLILIFVVGMGFWLFDQMGGNNPIEISLVEKRPEPLSGIYFVGVPGDERLAKAFETIEAQKSLHPGTALHTIYEIEPAGKLDTMRVFIGINALISADLMEYRQFESSRFLLAKVNGSKWVMPGPNTVKEKIISFADSANLKLSEIYIDKIISEREVHVIALIKD
;
A
#
# COMPACT_ATOMS: atom_id res chain seq x y z
N MET A 1 -10.96 41.98 -26.70
CA MET A 1 -10.86 40.53 -26.40
C MET A 1 -11.95 39.80 -27.18
N ASN A 2 -11.59 38.86 -28.06
CA ASN A 2 -12.56 38.18 -28.92
C ASN A 2 -13.54 37.37 -28.06
N ARG A 3 -14.86 37.60 -28.21
CA ARG A 3 -15.90 36.91 -27.42
C ARG A 3 -15.75 35.38 -27.44
N ARG A 4 -15.23 34.82 -28.53
CA ARG A 4 -14.91 33.39 -28.66
C ARG A 4 -13.80 32.92 -27.71
N LEU A 5 -12.75 33.72 -27.53
CA LEU A 5 -11.64 33.41 -26.60
C LEU A 5 -12.11 33.46 -25.14
N LEU A 6 -13.02 34.38 -24.81
CA LEU A 6 -13.65 34.45 -23.49
C LEU A 6 -14.45 33.18 -23.16
N ILE A 7 -15.27 32.72 -24.11
CA ILE A 7 -16.08 31.51 -23.94
C ILE A 7 -15.19 30.27 -23.79
N ILE A 8 -14.14 30.13 -24.62
CA ILE A 8 -13.19 29.02 -24.53
C ILE A 8 -12.48 29.04 -23.16
N SER A 9 -12.04 30.22 -22.70
CA SER A 9 -11.39 30.36 -21.40
C SER A 9 -12.32 29.97 -20.24
N LEU A 10 -13.58 30.42 -20.26
CA LEU A 10 -14.58 30.05 -19.25
C LEU A 10 -14.86 28.54 -19.24
N ILE A 11 -14.97 27.91 -20.40
CA ILE A 11 -15.15 26.45 -20.50
C ILE A 11 -13.93 25.74 -19.93
N LEU A 12 -12.71 26.19 -20.26
CA LEU A 12 -11.49 25.57 -19.75
C LEU A 12 -11.40 25.66 -18.22
N ILE A 13 -11.70 26.83 -17.65
CA ILE A 13 -11.74 27.03 -16.20
C ILE A 13 -12.77 26.10 -15.56
N PHE A 14 -13.96 25.97 -16.16
CA PHE A 14 -15.00 25.08 -15.65
C PHE A 14 -14.56 23.60 -15.68
N VAL A 15 -13.96 23.14 -16.78
CA VAL A 15 -13.47 21.76 -16.92
C VAL A 15 -12.36 21.46 -15.91
N VAL A 16 -11.40 22.37 -15.75
CA VAL A 16 -10.31 22.21 -14.77
C VAL A 16 -10.86 22.24 -13.34
N GLY A 17 -11.77 23.17 -13.04
CA GLY A 17 -12.41 23.28 -11.72
C GLY A 17 -13.21 22.02 -11.36
N MET A 18 -14.00 21.50 -12.31
CA MET A 18 -14.75 20.26 -12.12
C MET A 18 -13.81 19.05 -11.95
N GLY A 19 -12.74 18.98 -12.74
CA GLY A 19 -11.73 17.92 -12.61
C GLY A 19 -11.02 17.93 -11.26
N PHE A 20 -10.60 19.11 -10.78
CA PHE A 20 -9.98 19.27 -9.47
C PHE A 20 -10.95 18.90 -8.34
N TRP A 21 -12.20 19.33 -8.44
CA TRP A 21 -13.23 19.00 -7.46
C TRP A 21 -13.49 17.49 -7.37
N LEU A 22 -13.56 16.79 -8.51
CA LEU A 22 -13.68 15.32 -8.54
C LEU A 22 -12.44 14.63 -7.96
N PHE A 23 -11.24 15.13 -8.26
CA PHE A 23 -9.98 14.59 -7.72
C PHE A 23 -9.93 14.69 -6.19
N ASP A 24 -10.29 15.85 -5.65
CA ASP A 24 -10.33 16.11 -4.21
C ASP A 24 -11.38 15.23 -3.51
N GLN A 25 -12.59 15.13 -4.09
CA GLN A 25 -13.66 14.27 -3.58
C GLN A 25 -13.26 12.78 -3.56
N MET A 26 -12.43 12.35 -4.51
CA MET A 26 -11.89 10.99 -4.53
C MET A 26 -10.80 10.75 -3.48
N GLY A 27 -10.30 11.79 -2.81
CA GLY A 27 -9.24 11.74 -1.81
C GLY A 27 -7.85 11.97 -2.37
N GLY A 28 -7.71 12.56 -3.56
CA GLY A 28 -6.42 12.76 -4.21
C GLY A 28 -5.48 13.72 -3.48
N ASN A 29 -6.02 14.60 -2.62
CA ASN A 29 -5.25 15.50 -1.76
C ASN A 29 -5.19 15.05 -0.30
N ASN A 30 -5.68 13.85 0.02
CA ASN A 30 -5.64 13.37 1.40
C ASN A 30 -4.17 13.22 1.85
N PRO A 31 -3.80 13.77 3.01
CA PRO A 31 -2.44 13.62 3.51
C PRO A 31 -2.16 12.16 3.87
N ILE A 32 -0.91 11.72 3.66
CA ILE A 32 -0.42 10.46 4.20
C ILE A 32 -0.12 10.72 5.68
N GLU A 33 -0.90 10.12 6.58
CA GLU A 33 -0.70 10.25 8.02
C GLU A 33 0.36 9.26 8.49
N ILE A 34 1.50 9.75 8.96
CA ILE A 34 2.61 8.91 9.45
C ILE A 34 2.71 9.01 10.96
N SER A 35 2.80 7.86 11.62
CA SER A 35 2.91 7.77 13.08
C SER A 35 3.91 6.69 13.50
N LEU A 36 4.61 6.92 14.61
CA LEU A 36 5.43 5.91 15.27
C LEU A 36 4.53 5.05 16.15
N VAL A 37 4.60 3.73 15.97
CA VAL A 37 3.84 2.76 16.74
C VAL A 37 4.81 1.96 17.62
N GLU A 38 4.69 2.17 18.93
CA GLU A 38 5.52 1.52 19.96
C GLU A 38 4.99 0.12 20.31
N LYS A 39 4.92 -0.76 19.29
CA LYS A 39 4.62 -2.18 19.46
C LYS A 39 5.29 -3.00 18.36
N ARG A 40 5.56 -4.28 18.66
CA ARG A 40 6.07 -5.23 17.68
C ARG A 40 5.05 -5.42 16.54
N PRO A 41 5.48 -5.44 15.26
CA PRO A 41 4.62 -5.80 14.15
C PRO A 41 4.01 -7.20 14.35
N GLU A 42 2.76 -7.37 13.93
CA GLU A 42 2.10 -8.66 14.00
C GLU A 42 2.82 -9.67 13.08
N PRO A 43 2.99 -10.93 13.51
CA PRO A 43 3.55 -11.94 12.63
C PRO A 43 2.56 -12.29 11.51
N LEU A 44 3.07 -12.72 10.36
CA LEU A 44 2.26 -13.05 9.20
C LEU A 44 2.43 -14.51 8.80
N SER A 45 1.33 -15.13 8.37
CA SER A 45 1.37 -16.40 7.63
C SER A 45 0.82 -16.18 6.23
N GLY A 46 1.48 -16.76 5.22
CA GLY A 46 1.14 -16.46 3.83
C GLY A 46 1.89 -17.27 2.80
N ILE A 47 1.70 -16.95 1.53
CA ILE A 47 2.35 -17.59 0.40
C ILE A 47 3.43 -16.65 -0.13
N TYR A 48 4.63 -17.18 -0.34
CA TYR A 48 5.67 -16.49 -1.09
C TYR A 48 5.55 -16.82 -2.57
N PHE A 49 5.54 -15.79 -3.41
CA PHE A 49 5.35 -15.91 -4.84
C PHE A 49 6.52 -15.28 -5.61
N VAL A 50 6.97 -16.00 -6.64
CA VAL A 50 7.96 -15.53 -7.61
C VAL A 50 7.40 -15.73 -9.02
N GLY A 51 7.32 -14.65 -9.79
CA GLY A 51 6.75 -14.66 -11.13
C GLY A 51 6.49 -13.26 -11.63
N VAL A 52 5.49 -13.08 -12.50
CA VAL A 52 5.15 -11.77 -13.09
C VAL A 52 3.73 -11.35 -12.67
N PRO A 53 3.37 -10.05 -12.72
CA PRO A 53 2.04 -9.57 -12.35
C PRO A 53 0.87 -10.26 -13.06
N GLY A 54 1.06 -10.69 -14.31
CA GLY A 54 0.03 -11.36 -15.11
C GLY A 54 -0.09 -12.88 -14.89
N ASP A 55 0.66 -13.46 -13.96
CA ASP A 55 0.66 -14.91 -13.72
C ASP A 55 -0.60 -15.35 -12.95
N GLU A 56 -1.32 -16.35 -13.48
CA GLU A 56 -2.51 -16.91 -12.81
C GLU A 56 -2.21 -17.47 -11.41
N ARG A 57 -0.98 -17.91 -11.15
CA ARG A 57 -0.56 -18.41 -9.84
C ARG A 57 -0.57 -17.30 -8.79
N LEU A 58 -0.32 -16.05 -9.20
CA LEU A 58 -0.42 -14.89 -8.31
C LEU A 58 -1.88 -14.67 -7.88
N ALA A 59 -2.82 -14.70 -8.84
CA ALA A 59 -4.24 -14.59 -8.56
C ALA A 59 -4.72 -15.71 -7.62
N LYS A 60 -4.32 -16.96 -7.88
CA LYS A 60 -4.62 -18.10 -7.00
C LYS A 60 -4.04 -17.94 -5.60
N ALA A 61 -2.85 -17.35 -5.45
CA ALA A 61 -2.26 -17.05 -4.16
C ALA A 61 -3.12 -16.02 -3.40
N PHE A 62 -3.52 -14.92 -4.04
CA PHE A 62 -4.44 -13.94 -3.44
C PHE A 62 -5.78 -14.57 -3.05
N GLU A 63 -6.40 -15.35 -3.95
CA GLU A 63 -7.67 -16.05 -3.66
C GLU A 63 -7.55 -16.99 -2.46
N THR A 64 -6.44 -17.73 -2.36
CA THR A 64 -6.17 -18.63 -1.24
C THR A 64 -6.05 -17.85 0.07
N ILE A 65 -5.31 -16.76 0.08
CA ILE A 65 -5.13 -15.93 1.29
C ILE A 65 -6.42 -15.19 1.65
N GLU A 66 -7.20 -14.72 0.69
CA GLU A 66 -8.51 -14.10 0.94
C GLU A 66 -9.54 -15.09 1.51
N ALA A 67 -9.51 -16.35 1.06
CA ALA A 67 -10.29 -17.42 1.68
C ALA A 67 -9.87 -17.64 3.14
N GLN A 68 -8.56 -17.66 3.43
CA GLN A 68 -8.06 -17.74 4.80
C GLN A 68 -8.47 -16.52 5.63
N LYS A 69 -8.39 -15.30 5.08
CA LYS A 69 -8.82 -14.06 5.74
C LYS A 69 -10.30 -14.13 6.16
N SER A 70 -11.14 -14.69 5.28
CA SER A 70 -12.58 -14.85 5.53
C SER A 70 -12.90 -15.83 6.66
N LEU A 71 -12.02 -16.81 6.90
CA LEU A 71 -12.11 -17.76 8.01
C LEU A 71 -11.56 -17.20 9.33
N HIS A 72 -10.75 -16.13 9.28
CA HIS A 72 -10.09 -15.52 10.43
C HIS A 72 -10.51 -14.04 10.56
N PRO A 73 -11.73 -13.76 11.06
CA PRO A 73 -12.22 -12.39 11.19
C PRO A 73 -11.30 -11.55 12.08
N GLY A 74 -11.13 -10.27 11.73
CA GLY A 74 -10.20 -9.36 12.41
C GLY A 74 -8.77 -9.38 11.85
N THR A 75 -8.49 -10.25 10.88
CA THR A 75 -7.25 -10.21 10.10
C THR A 75 -7.36 -9.31 8.87
N ALA A 76 -6.23 -8.88 8.34
CA ALA A 76 -6.12 -8.11 7.11
C ALA A 76 -5.18 -8.81 6.12
N LEU A 77 -5.38 -8.54 4.84
CA LEU A 77 -4.47 -8.98 3.78
C LEU A 77 -3.21 -8.10 3.81
N HIS A 78 -2.04 -8.73 3.74
CA HIS A 78 -0.75 -8.07 3.75
C HIS A 78 0.08 -8.48 2.54
N THR A 79 0.87 -7.56 2.01
CA THR A 79 1.91 -7.84 1.00
C THR A 79 3.26 -7.28 1.40
N ILE A 80 4.33 -8.04 1.10
CA ILE A 80 5.71 -7.59 1.26
C ILE A 80 6.42 -7.82 -0.06
N TYR A 81 6.77 -6.75 -0.75
CA TYR A 81 7.54 -6.83 -2.00
C TYR A 81 9.03 -6.79 -1.68
N GLU A 82 9.73 -7.89 -1.97
CA GLU A 82 11.20 -7.90 -2.02
C GLU A 82 11.68 -7.32 -3.35
N ILE A 83 10.92 -7.55 -4.42
CA ILE A 83 11.14 -6.97 -5.74
C ILE A 83 9.78 -6.50 -6.27
N GLU A 84 9.63 -5.18 -6.37
CA GLU A 84 8.47 -4.56 -7.01
C GLU A 84 8.61 -4.58 -8.54
N PRO A 85 7.58 -5.01 -9.28
CA PRO A 85 7.59 -4.99 -10.73
C PRO A 85 7.36 -3.56 -11.24
N ALA A 86 8.15 -3.10 -12.21
CA ALA A 86 7.90 -1.82 -12.89
C ALA A 86 6.94 -1.97 -14.09
N GLY A 87 6.81 -3.20 -14.60
CA GLY A 87 5.96 -3.56 -15.73
C GLY A 87 5.32 -4.93 -15.59
N LYS A 88 4.35 -5.22 -16.47
CA LYS A 88 3.56 -6.47 -16.44
C LYS A 88 4.36 -7.75 -16.69
N LEU A 89 5.55 -7.63 -17.28
CA LEU A 89 6.44 -8.74 -17.61
C LEU A 89 7.64 -8.84 -16.66
N ASP A 90 7.75 -7.91 -15.71
CA ASP A 90 8.86 -7.89 -14.77
C ASP A 90 8.68 -8.96 -13.72
N THR A 91 9.77 -9.61 -13.35
CA THR A 91 9.75 -10.58 -12.25
C THR A 91 9.62 -9.84 -10.94
N MET A 92 8.60 -10.20 -10.18
CA MET A 92 8.34 -9.77 -8.82
C MET A 92 8.58 -10.91 -7.83
N ARG A 93 8.93 -10.51 -6.61
CA ARG A 93 9.01 -11.40 -5.45
C ARG A 93 8.17 -10.78 -4.36
N VAL A 94 7.09 -11.46 -4.01
CA VAL A 94 6.11 -10.94 -3.06
C VAL A 94 5.69 -12.03 -2.08
N PHE A 95 5.63 -11.66 -0.82
CA PHE A 95 4.92 -12.43 0.20
C PHE A 95 3.50 -11.89 0.31
N ILE A 96 2.49 -12.76 0.31
CA ILE A 96 1.07 -12.42 0.42
C ILE A 96 0.51 -13.21 1.60
N GLY A 97 -0.01 -12.54 2.63
CA GLY A 97 -0.42 -13.23 3.86
C GLY A 97 -1.41 -12.47 4.72
N ILE A 98 -1.71 -13.03 5.88
CA ILE A 98 -2.55 -12.39 6.91
C ILE A 98 -1.86 -12.43 8.28
N ASN A 99 -2.27 -11.53 9.18
CA ASN A 99 -1.83 -11.45 10.58
C ASN A 99 -2.51 -12.52 11.46
N ALA A 100 -2.41 -13.79 11.05
CA ALA A 100 -2.85 -14.95 11.83
C ALA A 100 -1.84 -16.09 11.66
N LEU A 101 -1.80 -16.98 12.65
CA LEU A 101 -1.00 -18.20 12.62
C LEU A 101 -1.79 -19.28 11.86
N ILE A 102 -1.36 -19.58 10.64
CA ILE A 102 -1.97 -20.63 9.81
C ILE A 102 -0.94 -21.73 9.62
N SER A 103 -1.32 -22.96 9.97
CA SER A 103 -0.53 -24.15 9.68
C SER A 103 -1.12 -24.87 8.47
N ALA A 104 -0.49 -24.69 7.31
CA ALA A 104 -0.81 -25.43 6.08
C ALA A 104 0.47 -25.61 5.25
N ASP A 105 0.54 -26.67 4.44
CA ASP A 105 1.77 -27.11 3.75
C ASP A 105 2.40 -26.06 2.81
N LEU A 106 1.63 -25.06 2.36
CA LEU A 106 2.07 -24.00 1.45
C LEU A 106 2.25 -22.63 2.15
N MET A 107 2.09 -22.57 3.47
CA MET A 107 2.18 -21.32 4.22
C MET A 107 3.59 -21.13 4.77
N GLU A 108 4.19 -20.00 4.41
CA GLU A 108 5.37 -19.44 5.05
C GLU A 108 4.99 -18.54 6.21
N TYR A 109 5.83 -18.55 7.23
CA TYR A 109 5.72 -17.67 8.40
C TYR A 109 6.75 -16.55 8.32
N ARG A 110 6.33 -15.32 8.63
CA ARG A 110 7.19 -14.14 8.75
C ARG A 110 7.02 -13.52 10.12
N GLN A 111 8.11 -13.47 10.87
CA GLN A 111 8.22 -12.80 12.15
C GLN A 111 9.21 -11.64 12.02
N PHE A 112 8.96 -10.57 12.76
CA PHE A 112 9.75 -9.35 12.71
C PHE A 112 10.38 -9.09 14.08
N GLU A 113 11.68 -8.82 14.07
CA GLU A 113 12.45 -8.54 15.30
C GLU A 113 12.17 -7.14 15.86
N SER A 114 11.77 -6.21 14.99
CA SER A 114 11.49 -4.80 15.30
C SER A 114 10.53 -4.65 16.48
N SER A 115 10.92 -3.87 17.49
CA SER A 115 10.09 -3.58 18.67
C SER A 115 9.02 -2.50 18.42
N ARG A 116 9.19 -1.71 17.35
CA ARG A 116 8.37 -0.58 16.94
C ARG A 116 8.41 -0.40 15.43
N PHE A 117 7.50 0.37 14.85
CA PHE A 117 7.47 0.61 13.40
C PHE A 117 6.82 1.95 13.06
N LEU A 118 7.06 2.44 11.85
CA LEU A 118 6.30 3.56 11.29
C LEU A 118 5.06 3.04 10.57
N LEU A 119 3.91 3.64 10.84
CA LEU A 119 2.64 3.37 10.17
C LEU A 119 2.25 4.59 9.34
N ALA A 120 2.21 4.41 8.02
CA ALA A 120 1.64 5.38 7.09
C ALA A 120 0.21 4.96 6.71
N LYS A 121 -0.78 5.80 7.00
CA LYS A 121 -2.16 5.59 6.56
C LYS A 121 -2.41 6.35 5.26
N VAL A 122 -2.86 5.63 4.24
CA VAL A 122 -3.19 6.17 2.93
C VAL A 122 -4.68 5.97 2.70
N ASN A 123 -5.41 7.06 2.50
CA ASN A 123 -6.85 7.04 2.24
C ASN A 123 -7.18 7.74 0.92
N GLY A 124 -7.91 7.09 0.04
CA GLY A 124 -8.32 7.63 -1.25
C GLY A 124 -8.92 6.56 -2.15
N SER A 125 -9.44 6.89 -3.31
CA SER A 125 -9.79 5.86 -4.30
C SER A 125 -8.53 5.31 -4.98
N LYS A 126 -8.56 4.06 -5.46
CA LYS A 126 -7.45 3.44 -6.23
C LYS A 126 -6.98 4.30 -7.42
N TRP A 127 -7.81 5.20 -7.93
CA TRP A 127 -7.50 6.09 -9.06
C TRP A 127 -6.64 7.30 -8.69
N VAL A 128 -6.69 7.74 -7.43
CA VAL A 128 -6.03 8.97 -6.97
C VAL A 128 -5.08 8.74 -5.80
N MET A 129 -5.01 7.52 -5.27
CA MET A 129 -4.05 7.19 -4.22
C MET A 129 -2.61 7.44 -4.69
N PRO A 130 -1.74 7.94 -3.80
CA PRO A 130 -0.32 8.06 -4.10
C PRO A 130 0.28 6.68 -4.40
N GLY A 131 1.22 6.64 -5.33
CA GLY A 131 1.94 5.41 -5.67
C GLY A 131 2.90 4.97 -4.56
N PRO A 132 3.40 3.71 -4.62
CA PRO A 132 4.28 3.14 -3.59
C PRO A 132 5.52 3.99 -3.30
N ASN A 133 6.18 4.50 -4.34
CA ASN A 133 7.38 5.33 -4.21
C ASN A 133 7.11 6.62 -3.42
N THR A 134 6.01 7.31 -3.70
CA THR A 134 5.62 8.53 -2.97
C THR A 134 5.37 8.25 -1.50
N VAL A 135 4.72 7.13 -1.18
CA VAL A 135 4.49 6.74 0.22
C VAL A 135 5.83 6.44 0.92
N LYS A 136 6.72 5.67 0.28
CA LYS A 136 8.06 5.36 0.80
C LYS A 136 8.90 6.61 1.03
N GLU A 137 8.93 7.54 0.08
CA GLU A 137 9.64 8.81 0.19
C GLU A 137 9.16 9.62 1.42
N LYS A 138 7.85 9.66 1.67
CA LYS A 138 7.31 10.34 2.86
C LYS A 138 7.66 9.64 4.16
N ILE A 139 7.65 8.31 4.18
CA ILE A 139 8.09 7.52 5.34
C ILE A 139 9.57 7.76 5.63
N ILE A 140 10.43 7.76 4.60
CA ILE A 140 11.87 8.04 4.74
C ILE A 140 12.06 9.45 5.28
N SER A 141 11.39 10.45 4.70
CA SER A 141 11.48 11.84 5.17
C SER A 141 11.06 11.99 6.63
N PHE A 142 9.98 11.31 7.04
CA PHE A 142 9.56 11.28 8.44
C PHE A 142 10.60 10.62 9.33
N ALA A 143 11.11 9.44 8.94
CA ALA A 143 12.14 8.73 9.68
C ALA A 143 13.40 9.57 9.87
N ASP A 144 13.88 10.23 8.82
CA ASP A 144 15.05 11.11 8.85
C ASP A 144 14.84 12.28 9.82
N SER A 145 13.69 12.95 9.76
CA SER A 145 13.35 14.04 10.70
C SER A 145 13.24 13.58 12.16
N ALA A 146 12.87 12.32 12.37
CA ALA A 146 12.76 11.70 13.69
C ALA A 146 14.06 10.98 14.12
N ASN A 147 15.13 11.02 13.31
CA ASN A 147 16.38 10.28 13.52
C ASN A 147 16.19 8.76 13.70
N LEU A 148 15.24 8.18 12.98
CA LEU A 148 14.95 6.75 12.95
C LEU A 148 15.64 6.09 11.75
N LYS A 149 16.12 4.86 11.95
CA LYS A 149 16.69 4.03 10.86
C LYS A 149 15.67 2.99 10.44
N LEU A 150 15.42 2.84 9.15
CA LEU A 150 14.47 1.85 8.61
C LEU A 150 15.18 0.56 8.19
N SER A 151 14.46 -0.57 8.19
CA SER A 151 15.00 -1.89 7.85
C SER A 151 14.77 -2.32 6.39
N GLU A 152 14.55 -1.38 5.47
CA GLU A 152 14.21 -1.60 4.04
C GLU A 152 12.98 -2.49 3.74
N ILE A 153 12.32 -3.01 4.77
CA ILE A 153 11.12 -3.84 4.66
C ILE A 153 9.89 -2.96 4.84
N TYR A 154 9.04 -2.98 3.83
CA TYR A 154 7.74 -2.32 3.80
C TYR A 154 6.65 -3.38 3.67
N ILE A 155 5.66 -3.31 4.56
CA ILE A 155 4.53 -4.25 4.60
C ILE A 155 3.28 -3.44 4.31
N ASP A 156 2.65 -3.71 3.18
CA ASP A 156 1.33 -3.15 2.90
C ASP A 156 0.29 -3.96 3.65
N LYS A 157 -0.67 -3.27 4.27
CA LYS A 157 -1.82 -3.82 4.96
C LYS A 157 -3.08 -3.23 4.31
N ILE A 158 -3.80 -4.07 3.58
CA ILE A 158 -4.99 -3.68 2.83
C ILE A 158 -6.18 -3.70 3.78
N ILE A 159 -6.65 -2.51 4.18
CA ILE A 159 -7.79 -2.35 5.09
C ILE A 159 -9.10 -2.37 4.30
N SER A 160 -9.14 -1.65 3.18
CA SER A 160 -10.28 -1.62 2.27
C SER A 160 -9.84 -1.18 0.87
N GLU A 161 -10.76 -1.11 -0.07
CA GLU A 161 -10.48 -0.52 -1.39
C GLU A 161 -10.07 0.96 -1.34
N ARG A 162 -10.35 1.63 -0.21
CA ARG A 162 -10.09 3.05 -0.02
C ARG A 162 -9.02 3.35 1.03
N GLU A 163 -8.49 2.33 1.68
CA GLU A 163 -7.55 2.51 2.78
C GLU A 163 -6.48 1.41 2.76
N VAL A 164 -5.24 1.86 2.68
CA VAL A 164 -4.05 1.01 2.75
C VAL A 164 -3.14 1.59 3.82
N HIS A 165 -2.63 0.71 4.67
CA HIS A 165 -1.63 1.05 5.66
C HIS A 165 -0.28 0.52 5.19
N VAL A 166 0.76 1.34 5.20
CA VAL A 166 2.13 0.90 4.91
C VAL A 166 2.93 0.91 6.20
N ILE A 167 3.39 -0.26 6.61
CA ILE A 167 4.20 -0.47 7.80
C ILE A 167 5.67 -0.52 7.37
N ALA A 168 6.47 0.42 7.85
CA ALA A 168 7.92 0.41 7.65
C ALA A 168 8.61 0.03 8.95
N LEU A 169 9.40 -1.04 8.88
CA LEU A 169 10.10 -1.58 10.04
C LEU A 169 11.29 -0.69 10.41
N ILE A 170 11.51 -0.53 11.72
CA ILE A 170 12.62 0.25 12.28
C ILE A 170 13.77 -0.72 12.57
N LYS A 171 15.00 -0.29 12.30
CA LYS A 171 16.20 -1.00 12.68
C LYS A 171 16.56 -0.58 14.10
N ASP A 172 16.26 -1.45 15.05
CA ASP A 172 16.70 -1.30 16.44
C ASP A 172 18.23 -1.40 16.58
#